data_AF-A0A517VIC4-F1
#
_entry.id   AF-A0A517VIC4-F1
#
_cell.length_a   1.000
_cell.length_b   1.000
_cell.length_c   1.000
_cell.angle_alpha   90.00
_cell.angle_beta   90.00
_cell.angle_gamma   90.00
#
_symmetry.space_group_name_H-M   'P 1'
#
loop_
_entity.id
_entity.type
_entity.pdbx_description
1 polymer ?
#
loop_
_entity_poly.entity_id
_entity_poly.type
_entity_poly.pdbx_seq_one_letter_code
_entity_poly.pdbx_strand_id
1 'polypeptide(L)'
;MTEETPNQFIKKPSRLQHFRRWLIAVGTGLLLLVAVLVWITPPVIEAGQVVDQFGSFRYPAGGHRLEIKKTDEGNVQITIFRRSTRYFFIPVMTKYSFRTFEAERDWFVSVDRNQRLWLFQGRWKKEWGKLRKMPSGETIPYGQGILMDGICFLPTGQLAKGTTVVMNNSDWTGCPPEFFERIPGKDQGQPVWGGEIPQFPQSPPALTKQQEKLIASLPQYSR
;
A
#
# COMPACT_ATOMS: atom_id res chain seq x y z
N MET A 1 71.83 -40.54 -33.89
CA MET A 1 71.00 -40.14 -32.73
C MET A 1 70.49 -38.75 -33.04
N THR A 2 69.20 -38.64 -33.35
CA THR A 2 68.56 -37.36 -33.65
C THR A 2 67.33 -37.32 -32.74
N GLU A 3 67.37 -36.47 -31.72
CA GLU A 3 66.26 -36.25 -30.80
C GLU A 3 65.16 -35.47 -31.53
N GLU A 4 63.99 -36.09 -31.70
CA GLU A 4 62.77 -35.36 -32.09
C GLU A 4 62.16 -34.73 -30.83
N THR A 5 62.25 -33.41 -30.73
CA THR A 5 61.49 -32.64 -29.75
C THR A 5 60.01 -32.58 -30.16
N PRO A 6 59.05 -32.86 -29.26
CA PRO A 6 57.64 -32.82 -29.62
C PRO A 6 57.19 -31.36 -29.76
N ASN A 7 56.76 -31.00 -30.96
CA ASN A 7 56.09 -29.73 -31.25
C ASN A 7 54.84 -29.59 -30.37
N GLN A 8 54.95 -28.82 -29.29
CA GLN A 8 53.80 -28.38 -28.51
C GLN A 8 52.97 -27.40 -29.36
N PHE A 9 51.91 -27.91 -29.98
CA PHE A 9 50.87 -27.07 -30.59
C PHE A 9 50.21 -26.22 -29.50
N ILE A 10 50.65 -24.98 -29.35
CA ILE A 10 49.97 -23.95 -28.57
C ILE A 10 48.59 -23.73 -29.24
N LYS A 11 47.57 -24.44 -28.78
CA LYS A 11 46.16 -24.18 -29.12
C LYS A 11 45.80 -22.80 -28.56
N LYS A 12 45.99 -21.75 -29.36
CA LYS A 12 45.45 -20.42 -29.05
C LYS A 12 43.93 -20.58 -28.86
N PRO A 13 43.38 -20.25 -27.68
CA PRO A 13 41.95 -20.36 -27.46
C PRO A 13 41.23 -19.52 -28.52
N SER A 14 40.27 -20.14 -29.22
CA SER A 14 39.62 -19.47 -30.35
C SER A 14 38.87 -18.24 -29.83
N ARG A 15 38.98 -17.10 -30.54
CA ARG A 15 38.29 -15.85 -30.19
C ARG A 15 36.79 -16.06 -29.94
N LEU A 16 36.20 -17.08 -30.59
CA LEU A 16 34.82 -17.51 -30.42
C LEU A 16 34.50 -18.06 -29.01
N GLN A 17 35.43 -18.79 -28.38
CA GLN A 17 35.25 -19.30 -27.00
C GLN A 17 35.30 -18.16 -25.98
N HIS A 18 36.19 -17.19 -26.16
CA HIS A 18 36.24 -15.99 -25.32
C HIS A 18 34.97 -15.14 -25.48
N PHE A 19 34.49 -14.96 -26.71
CA PHE A 19 33.25 -14.25 -26.99
C PHE A 19 32.02 -14.94 -26.36
N ARG A 20 31.91 -16.26 -26.46
CA ARG A 20 30.83 -17.03 -25.80
C ARG A 20 30.87 -16.93 -24.28
N ARG A 21 32.05 -17.02 -23.66
CA ARG A 21 32.21 -16.86 -22.20
C ARG A 21 31.82 -15.45 -21.74
N TRP A 22 32.18 -14.44 -22.52
CA TRP A 22 31.81 -13.06 -22.25
C TRP A 22 30.29 -12.84 -22.33
N LEU A 23 29.63 -13.38 -23.37
CA LEU A 23 28.16 -13.34 -23.49
C LEU A 23 27.44 -13.99 -22.31
N ILE A 24 27.91 -15.17 -21.86
CA ILE A 24 27.33 -15.85 -20.70
C ILE A 24 27.53 -15.00 -19.44
N ALA A 25 28.74 -14.47 -19.21
CA ALA A 25 29.03 -13.64 -18.04
C ALA A 25 28.16 -12.37 -18.00
N VAL A 26 27.97 -11.70 -19.15
CA VAL A 26 27.09 -10.53 -19.28
C VAL A 26 25.63 -10.91 -19.03
N GLY A 27 25.16 -12.01 -19.62
CA GLY A 27 23.79 -12.51 -19.42
C GLY A 27 23.49 -12.87 -17.96
N THR A 28 24.41 -13.57 -17.30
CA THR A 28 24.29 -13.90 -15.87
C THR A 28 24.33 -12.63 -15.00
N GLY A 29 25.20 -11.67 -15.31
CA GLY A 29 25.26 -10.39 -14.61
C GLY A 29 23.95 -9.59 -14.71
N LEU A 30 23.35 -9.55 -15.91
CA LEU A 30 22.04 -8.93 -16.13
C LEU A 30 20.92 -9.62 -15.36
N LEU A 31 20.90 -10.96 -15.35
CA LEU A 31 19.91 -11.73 -14.59
C LEU A 31 20.02 -11.46 -13.09
N LEU A 32 21.24 -11.46 -12.53
CA LEU A 32 21.47 -11.13 -11.12
C LEU A 32 21.01 -9.71 -10.80
N LEU A 33 21.29 -8.74 -11.69
CA LEU A 33 20.86 -7.37 -11.52
C LEU A 33 19.34 -7.23 -11.53
N VAL A 34 18.64 -7.94 -12.43
CA VAL A 34 17.17 -7.99 -12.46
C VAL A 34 16.61 -8.63 -11.19
N ALA A 35 17.19 -9.74 -10.73
CA ALA A 35 16.77 -10.41 -9.51
C ALA A 35 16.90 -9.49 -8.28
N VAL A 36 18.03 -8.79 -8.16
CA VAL A 36 18.27 -7.80 -7.09
C VAL A 36 17.27 -6.65 -7.18
N LEU A 37 17.00 -6.14 -8.38
CA LEU A 37 16.00 -5.08 -8.59
C LEU A 37 14.60 -5.51 -8.16
N VAL A 38 14.17 -6.72 -8.51
CA VAL A 38 12.86 -7.26 -8.10
C VAL A 38 12.79 -7.39 -6.58
N TRP A 39 13.88 -7.85 -5.95
CA TRP A 39 13.91 -8.07 -4.50
C TRP A 39 13.87 -6.77 -3.68
N ILE A 40 14.48 -5.70 -4.19
CA ILE A 40 14.52 -4.38 -3.50
C ILE A 40 13.25 -3.56 -3.77
N THR A 41 12.55 -3.82 -4.88
CA THR A 41 11.38 -3.02 -5.26
C THR A 41 10.16 -3.44 -4.44
N PRO A 42 9.52 -2.52 -3.69
CA PRO A 42 8.35 -2.86 -2.91
C PRO A 42 7.20 -3.41 -3.78
N PRO A 43 6.43 -4.41 -3.31
CA PRO A 43 5.27 -4.92 -4.04
C PRO A 43 4.24 -3.82 -4.30
N VAL A 44 3.48 -3.96 -5.38
CA VAL A 44 2.36 -3.06 -5.70
C VAL A 44 1.11 -3.59 -5.01
N ILE A 45 0.37 -2.72 -4.33
CA ILE A 45 -0.97 -3.03 -3.83
C ILE A 45 -1.93 -2.93 -5.01
N GLU A 46 -2.67 -3.99 -5.28
CA GLU A 46 -3.74 -3.96 -6.26
C GLU A 46 -4.90 -3.09 -5.75
N ALA A 47 -5.61 -2.42 -6.66
CA ALA A 47 -6.72 -1.58 -6.24
C ALA A 47 -7.83 -2.41 -5.58
N GLY A 48 -8.14 -2.09 -4.33
CA GLY A 48 -9.08 -2.82 -3.48
C GLY A 48 -8.45 -3.91 -2.61
N GLN A 49 -7.22 -4.34 -2.90
CA GLN A 49 -6.52 -5.34 -2.10
C GLN A 49 -6.41 -4.89 -0.64
N VAL A 50 -6.82 -5.77 0.26
CA VAL A 50 -6.74 -5.54 1.70
C VAL A 50 -5.37 -5.98 2.22
N VAL A 51 -4.73 -5.10 2.97
CA VAL A 51 -3.41 -5.31 3.58
C VAL A 51 -3.50 -5.13 5.08
N ASP A 52 -3.06 -6.14 5.80
CA ASP A 52 -3.05 -6.26 7.27
C ASP A 52 -1.67 -6.66 7.81
N GLN A 53 -0.63 -6.57 6.96
CA GLN A 53 0.74 -6.94 7.27
C GLN A 53 1.69 -5.74 7.22
N PHE A 54 2.74 -5.80 8.03
CA PHE A 54 3.81 -4.80 8.00
C PHE A 54 4.64 -4.92 6.72
N GLY A 55 5.11 -3.78 6.21
CA GLY A 55 5.92 -3.75 5.00
C GLY A 55 5.87 -2.41 4.29
N SER A 56 6.53 -2.38 3.14
CA SER A 56 6.47 -1.27 2.20
C SER A 56 5.77 -1.69 0.94
N PHE A 57 4.93 -0.81 0.41
CA PHE A 57 4.09 -1.09 -0.73
C PHE A 57 4.02 0.10 -1.67
N ARG A 58 3.83 -0.14 -2.96
CA ARG A 58 3.57 0.89 -3.96
C ARG A 58 2.07 0.95 -4.24
N TYR A 59 1.60 2.16 -4.48
CA TYR A 59 0.22 2.39 -4.90
C TYR A 59 -0.02 1.90 -6.34
N PRO A 60 -1.28 1.56 -6.74
CA PRO A 60 -1.58 0.98 -8.05
C PRO A 60 -1.12 1.84 -9.24
N ALA A 61 -1.36 3.16 -9.22
CA ALA A 61 -0.96 4.06 -10.32
C ALA A 61 0.47 4.59 -10.14
N GLY A 62 1.21 4.09 -9.15
CA GLY A 62 2.52 4.60 -8.78
C GLY A 62 2.47 5.99 -8.13
N GLY A 63 3.63 6.63 -8.00
CA GLY A 63 3.75 7.98 -7.44
C GLY A 63 3.64 8.09 -5.91
N HIS A 64 3.05 7.10 -5.23
CA HIS A 64 3.02 7.00 -3.78
C HIS A 64 3.57 5.64 -3.30
N ARG A 65 4.18 5.65 -2.11
CA ARG A 65 4.61 4.47 -1.37
C ARG A 65 3.94 4.49 0.00
N LEU A 66 3.31 3.38 0.36
CA LEU A 66 2.81 3.11 1.70
C LEU A 66 3.89 2.39 2.50
N GLU A 67 4.12 2.82 3.73
CA GLU A 67 4.96 2.10 4.69
C GLU A 67 4.14 1.84 5.95
N ILE A 68 4.06 0.58 6.35
CA ILE A 68 3.37 0.11 7.55
C ILE A 68 4.42 -0.59 8.41
N LYS A 69 4.71 -0.05 9.59
CA LYS A 69 5.72 -0.62 10.49
C LYS A 69 5.24 -0.61 11.94
N LYS A 70 5.88 -1.45 12.75
CA LYS A 70 5.75 -1.42 14.20
C LYS A 70 6.77 -0.42 14.77
N THR A 71 6.33 0.47 15.65
CA THR A 71 7.22 1.41 16.37
C THR A 71 7.89 0.71 17.54
N ASP A 72 8.87 1.38 18.16
CA ASP A 72 9.60 0.86 19.32
C ASP A 72 8.68 0.67 20.54
N GLU A 73 7.65 1.51 20.67
CA GLU A 73 6.58 1.38 21.67
C GLU A 73 5.55 0.29 21.32
N GLY A 74 5.78 -0.43 20.23
CA GLY A 74 4.92 -1.50 19.77
C GLY A 74 3.66 -1.04 19.05
N ASN A 75 3.53 0.23 18.67
CA ASN A 75 2.38 0.76 17.93
C ASN A 75 2.48 0.47 16.43
N VAL A 76 1.36 0.52 15.71
CA VAL A 76 1.35 0.53 14.25
C VAL A 76 1.53 1.96 13.76
N GLN A 77 2.48 2.16 12.85
CA GLN A 77 2.71 3.41 12.14
C GLN A 77 2.48 3.21 10.64
N ILE A 78 1.58 4.02 10.08
CA ILE A 78 1.29 4.09 8.66
C ILE A 78 1.80 5.42 8.13
N THR A 79 2.69 5.38 7.16
CA THR A 79 3.27 6.56 6.50
C THR A 79 3.05 6.46 5.00
N ILE A 80 2.54 7.53 4.41
CA ILE A 80 2.44 7.68 2.95
C ILE A 80 3.59 8.59 2.51
N PHE A 81 4.40 8.11 1.57
CA PHE A 81 5.41 8.88 0.88
C PHE A 81 4.93 9.21 -0.53
N ARG A 82 5.10 10.45 -0.96
CA ARG A 82 4.84 10.90 -2.33
C ARG A 82 6.16 11.10 -3.05
N ARG A 83 6.25 10.59 -4.27
CA ARG A 83 7.37 10.87 -5.18
C ARG A 83 7.31 12.34 -5.59
N SER A 84 8.34 13.08 -5.22
CA SER A 84 8.54 14.47 -5.60
C SER A 84 9.79 14.56 -6.49
N THR A 85 9.60 15.00 -7.73
CA THR A 85 10.70 15.36 -8.63
C THR A 85 10.92 16.86 -8.51
N ARG A 86 11.62 17.29 -7.45
CA ARG A 86 12.04 18.68 -7.29
C ARG A 86 13.27 19.02 -8.14
N TYR A 87 14.08 18.00 -8.48
CA TYR A 87 15.23 18.10 -9.38
C TYR A 87 15.12 17.04 -10.48
N PHE A 88 15.57 17.37 -11.70
CA PHE A 88 15.26 16.65 -12.95
C PHE A 88 15.75 15.18 -13.03
N PHE A 89 16.57 14.69 -12.09
CA PHE A 89 17.24 13.39 -12.24
C PHE A 89 17.13 12.41 -11.07
N ILE A 90 16.78 12.86 -9.86
CA ILE A 90 16.66 11.96 -8.69
C ILE A 90 15.28 12.14 -8.03
N PRO A 91 14.39 11.13 -8.12
CA PRO A 91 13.11 11.20 -7.45
C PRO A 91 13.31 11.12 -5.93
N VAL A 92 12.85 12.14 -5.21
CA VAL A 92 12.87 12.16 -3.74
C VAL A 92 11.51 11.69 -3.22
N MET A 93 11.51 10.83 -2.21
CA MET A 93 10.27 10.46 -1.51
C MET A 93 10.04 11.43 -0.35
N THR A 94 8.99 12.24 -0.45
CA THR A 94 8.59 13.19 0.60
C THR A 94 7.45 12.60 1.42
N LYS A 95 7.55 12.68 2.75
CA LYS A 95 6.47 12.29 3.66
C LYS A 95 5.23 13.15 3.37
N TYR A 96 4.13 12.48 3.05
CA TYR A 96 2.86 13.11 2.65
C TYR A 96 1.82 13.06 3.77
N SER A 97 1.67 11.92 4.44
CA SER A 97 0.68 11.70 5.50
C SER A 97 1.22 10.67 6.49
N PHE A 98 0.80 10.74 7.75
CA PHE A 98 1.20 9.78 8.77
C PHE A 98 0.15 9.59 9.85
N ARG A 99 0.04 8.36 10.34
CA ARG A 99 -0.82 7.97 11.47
C ARG A 99 -0.10 6.94 12.32
N THR A 100 -0.26 7.07 13.64
CA THR A 100 0.22 6.08 14.61
C THR A 100 -0.94 5.70 15.53
N PHE A 101 -1.11 4.41 15.79
CA PHE A 101 -2.14 3.86 16.66
C PHE A 101 -1.66 2.55 17.29
N GLU A 102 -2.26 2.13 18.41
CA GLU A 102 -1.83 0.91 19.12
C GLU A 102 -1.95 -0.35 18.25
N ALA A 103 -0.95 -1.23 18.30
CA ALA A 103 -0.93 -2.44 17.47
C ALA A 103 -1.91 -3.53 17.92
N GLU A 104 -2.41 -3.44 19.16
CA GLU A 104 -3.43 -4.35 19.72
C GLU A 104 -4.83 -4.10 19.12
N ARG A 105 -4.97 -3.05 18.32
CA ARG A 105 -6.18 -2.76 17.56
C ARG A 105 -6.17 -3.64 16.33
N ASP A 106 -7.28 -4.30 16.01
CA ASP A 106 -7.44 -4.85 14.66
C ASP A 106 -7.38 -3.70 13.65
N TRP A 107 -6.58 -3.87 12.62
CA TRP A 107 -6.40 -2.87 11.57
C TRP A 107 -6.20 -3.55 10.22
N PHE A 108 -6.62 -2.85 9.18
CA PHE A 108 -6.29 -3.19 7.81
C PHE A 108 -6.46 -1.95 6.94
N VAL A 109 -5.76 -1.95 5.82
CA VAL A 109 -5.84 -0.87 4.83
C VAL A 109 -6.17 -1.40 3.46
N SER A 110 -6.71 -0.54 2.61
CA SER A 110 -6.88 -0.81 1.18
C SER A 110 -6.66 0.49 0.40
N VAL A 111 -6.13 0.38 -0.81
CA VAL A 111 -5.99 1.51 -1.72
C VAL A 111 -6.99 1.34 -2.84
N ASP A 112 -7.85 2.33 -3.07
CA ASP A 112 -8.80 2.26 -4.16
C ASP A 112 -8.21 2.66 -5.51
N ARG A 113 -9.01 2.51 -6.58
CA ARG A 113 -8.62 2.86 -7.95
C ARG A 113 -8.24 4.34 -8.11
N ASN A 114 -8.78 5.19 -7.22
CA ASN A 114 -8.54 6.64 -7.17
C ASN A 114 -7.42 7.01 -6.18
N GLN A 115 -6.51 6.09 -5.90
CA GLN A 115 -5.33 6.34 -5.07
C GLN A 115 -5.67 6.85 -3.66
N ARG A 116 -6.88 6.58 -3.15
CA ARG A 116 -7.30 6.94 -1.79
C ARG A 116 -6.99 5.76 -0.86
N LEU A 117 -6.36 6.05 0.26
CA LEU A 117 -6.07 5.07 1.30
C LEU A 117 -7.27 4.97 2.24
N TRP A 118 -7.87 3.79 2.30
CA TRP A 118 -8.87 3.41 3.28
C TRP A 118 -8.19 2.69 4.43
N LEU A 119 -8.50 3.08 5.65
CA LEU A 119 -7.95 2.51 6.88
C LEU A 119 -9.10 2.17 7.82
N PHE A 120 -9.17 0.89 8.19
CA PHE A 120 -9.92 0.43 9.32
C PHE A 120 -8.98 0.31 10.52
N GLN A 121 -9.40 0.82 11.66
CA GLN A 121 -8.71 0.65 12.93
C GLN A 121 -9.76 0.45 14.03
N GLY A 122 -9.56 -0.53 14.90
CA GLY A 122 -10.21 -0.56 16.20
C GLY A 122 -9.85 0.72 16.98
N ARG A 123 -10.80 1.32 17.67
CA ARG A 123 -10.61 2.46 18.56
C ARG A 123 -10.92 2.05 19.99
N TRP A 124 -10.19 2.61 20.93
CA TRP A 124 -10.52 2.51 22.34
C TRP A 124 -11.35 3.71 22.78
N LYS A 125 -12.43 3.44 23.54
CA LYS A 125 -13.01 4.41 24.49
C LYS A 125 -13.60 3.66 25.67
N LYS A 126 -13.12 3.98 26.86
CA LYS A 126 -13.60 3.44 28.14
C LYS A 126 -15.12 3.58 28.34
N GLU A 127 -15.71 4.60 27.71
CA GLU A 127 -17.12 4.98 27.79
C GLU A 127 -18.03 4.18 26.82
N TRP A 128 -17.47 3.43 25.86
CA TRP A 128 -18.23 2.87 24.73
C TRP A 128 -18.71 1.41 24.89
N GLY A 129 -18.51 0.78 26.05
CA GLY A 129 -19.20 -0.48 26.36
C GLY A 129 -18.46 -1.45 27.27
N LYS A 130 -19.03 -2.66 27.39
CA LYS A 130 -18.49 -3.75 28.22
C LYS A 130 -17.16 -4.25 27.66
N LEU A 131 -16.22 -4.49 28.57
CA LEU A 131 -14.92 -5.10 28.32
C LEU A 131 -15.11 -6.41 27.53
N ARG A 132 -14.40 -6.59 26.41
CA ARG A 132 -14.35 -7.87 25.65
C ARG A 132 -12.92 -8.37 25.47
N LYS A 133 -12.77 -9.70 25.46
CA LYS A 133 -11.48 -10.39 25.39
C LYS A 133 -10.91 -10.31 23.96
N MET A 134 -9.68 -9.83 23.85
CA MET A 134 -8.90 -9.76 22.63
C MET A 134 -8.39 -11.15 22.18
N PRO A 135 -8.00 -11.29 20.90
CA PRO A 135 -7.17 -12.42 20.44
C PRO A 135 -5.87 -12.59 21.23
N SER A 136 -5.30 -11.51 21.80
CA SER A 136 -4.12 -11.53 22.69
C SER A 136 -4.42 -11.94 24.15
N GLY A 137 -5.69 -12.04 24.54
CA GLY A 137 -6.12 -12.48 25.87
C GLY A 137 -6.54 -11.38 26.86
N GLU A 138 -6.29 -10.10 26.56
CA GLU A 138 -6.65 -8.96 27.41
C GLU A 138 -8.10 -8.45 27.16
N THR A 139 -8.69 -7.65 28.07
CA THR A 139 -10.10 -7.24 27.98
C THR A 139 -10.27 -5.72 27.97
N ILE A 140 -10.63 -5.10 26.83
CA ILE A 140 -10.64 -3.63 26.63
C ILE A 140 -11.92 -3.20 25.87
N PRO A 141 -12.47 -1.98 26.04
CA PRO A 141 -13.64 -1.53 25.26
C PRO A 141 -13.24 -1.06 23.85
N TYR A 142 -13.93 -1.59 22.84
CA TYR A 142 -13.67 -1.36 21.41
C TYR A 142 -14.80 -0.56 20.75
N GLY A 143 -14.44 0.46 19.97
CA GLY A 143 -15.24 1.03 18.88
C GLY A 143 -14.52 0.89 17.55
N GLN A 144 -15.18 1.23 16.44
CA GLN A 144 -14.55 1.17 15.11
C GLN A 144 -14.09 2.55 14.66
N GLY A 145 -13.15 2.60 13.73
CA GLY A 145 -12.58 3.81 13.16
C GLY A 145 -12.30 3.61 11.68
N ILE A 146 -13.06 4.27 10.82
CA ILE A 146 -12.85 4.22 9.37
C ILE A 146 -12.42 5.59 8.87
N LEU A 147 -11.23 5.60 8.27
CA LEU A 147 -10.57 6.78 7.76
C LEU A 147 -10.33 6.59 6.26
N MET A 148 -10.50 7.68 5.51
CA MET A 148 -10.13 7.73 4.10
C MET A 148 -9.19 8.93 3.90
N ASP A 149 -7.98 8.67 3.39
CA ASP A 149 -6.97 9.68 3.11
C ASP A 149 -6.73 9.79 1.60
N GLY A 150 -6.94 10.98 1.04
CA GLY A 150 -6.85 11.20 -0.40
C GLY A 150 -7.77 12.32 -0.87
N ILE A 151 -8.38 12.12 -2.03
CA ILE A 151 -9.33 13.06 -2.62
C ILE A 151 -10.73 12.79 -2.04
N CYS A 152 -11.38 13.81 -1.50
CA CYS A 152 -12.74 13.72 -0.97
C CYS A 152 -13.67 14.74 -1.66
N PHE A 153 -14.97 14.42 -1.67
CA PHE A 153 -16.01 15.32 -2.15
C PHE A 153 -16.55 16.12 -0.97
N LEU A 154 -16.46 17.45 -1.07
CA LEU A 154 -17.10 18.33 -0.10
C LEU A 154 -18.62 18.37 -0.35
N PRO A 155 -19.45 18.72 0.66
CA PRO A 155 -20.89 18.92 0.48
C PRO A 155 -21.24 19.93 -0.62
N THR A 156 -20.32 20.84 -0.94
CA THR A 156 -20.42 21.83 -2.02
C THR A 156 -20.23 21.24 -3.42
N GLY A 157 -19.92 19.94 -3.54
CA GLY A 157 -19.57 19.28 -4.80
C GLY A 157 -18.12 19.50 -5.26
N GLN A 158 -17.33 20.27 -4.52
CA GLN A 158 -15.93 20.52 -4.82
C GLN A 158 -15.02 19.38 -4.35
N LEU A 159 -13.86 19.26 -5.00
CA LEU A 159 -12.82 18.32 -4.59
C LEU A 159 -11.88 18.97 -3.58
N ALA A 160 -11.62 18.25 -2.49
CA ALA A 160 -10.57 18.59 -1.54
C ALA A 160 -9.60 17.41 -1.38
N LYS A 161 -8.37 17.72 -0.94
CA LYS A 161 -7.40 16.70 -0.55
C LYS A 161 -7.24 16.72 0.95
N GLY A 162 -7.37 15.57 1.60
CA GLY A 162 -7.21 15.47 3.04
C GLY A 162 -7.63 14.11 3.57
N THR A 163 -7.76 14.01 4.89
CA THR A 163 -8.31 12.83 5.55
C THR A 163 -9.73 13.11 6.03
N THR A 164 -10.65 12.23 5.68
CA THR A 164 -12.03 12.22 6.17
C THR A 164 -12.25 11.06 7.12
N VAL A 165 -12.99 11.30 8.21
CA VAL A 165 -13.55 10.25 9.06
C VAL A 165 -14.86 9.80 8.45
N VAL A 166 -14.85 8.65 7.78
CA VAL A 166 -16.00 8.15 7.00
C VAL A 166 -17.21 7.92 7.90
N MET A 167 -16.99 7.50 9.15
CA MET A 167 -18.06 7.26 10.11
C MET A 167 -18.86 8.52 10.47
N ASN A 168 -18.22 9.69 10.52
CA ASN A 168 -18.88 10.93 10.95
C ASN A 168 -19.59 11.62 9.78
N ASN A 169 -19.09 11.44 8.56
CA ASN A 169 -19.57 12.14 7.38
C ASN A 169 -20.39 11.23 6.45
N SER A 170 -20.49 9.92 6.76
CA SER A 170 -21.18 8.89 5.98
C SER A 170 -20.74 8.78 4.50
N ASP A 171 -19.58 9.31 4.13
CA ASP A 171 -19.10 9.27 2.74
C ASP A 171 -18.34 7.98 2.46
N TRP A 172 -19.11 6.94 2.16
CA TRP A 172 -18.63 5.61 1.74
C TRP A 172 -18.29 5.54 0.24
N THR A 173 -18.38 6.67 -0.47
CA THR A 173 -18.36 6.68 -1.93
C THR A 173 -17.02 6.22 -2.50
N GLY A 174 -17.06 5.14 -3.28
CA GLY A 174 -15.91 4.48 -3.89
C GLY A 174 -15.02 3.75 -2.88
N CYS A 175 -15.55 3.40 -1.71
CA CYS A 175 -14.93 2.43 -0.81
C CYS A 175 -14.74 1.09 -1.56
N PRO A 176 -13.56 0.45 -1.53
CA PRO A 176 -13.37 -0.84 -2.14
C PRO A 176 -14.32 -1.90 -1.56
N PRO A 177 -14.95 -2.75 -2.39
CA PRO A 177 -15.82 -3.82 -1.92
C PRO A 177 -15.10 -4.77 -0.96
N GLU A 178 -13.88 -5.18 -1.27
CA GLU A 178 -13.11 -6.13 -0.44
C GLU A 178 -12.75 -5.54 0.92
N PHE A 179 -12.47 -4.24 0.98
CA PHE A 179 -12.27 -3.52 2.23
C PHE A 179 -13.58 -3.45 3.02
N PHE A 180 -14.68 -3.09 2.36
CA PHE A 180 -16.00 -2.99 2.98
C PHE A 180 -16.44 -4.33 3.56
N GLU A 181 -16.24 -5.41 2.82
CA GLU A 181 -16.59 -6.77 3.21
C GLU A 181 -15.83 -7.25 4.45
N ARG A 182 -14.63 -6.70 4.71
CA ARG A 182 -13.84 -7.06 5.88
C ARG A 182 -14.23 -6.30 7.15
N ILE A 183 -15.11 -5.30 7.06
CA ILE A 183 -15.53 -4.49 8.20
C ILE A 183 -16.43 -5.33 9.13
N PRO A 184 -16.05 -5.51 10.42
CA PRO A 184 -16.87 -6.25 11.37
C PRO A 184 -18.24 -5.58 11.59
N GLY A 185 -19.33 -6.33 11.44
CA GLY A 185 -20.68 -5.83 11.70
C GLY A 185 -21.41 -5.24 10.51
N LYS A 186 -20.78 -5.17 9.33
CA LYS A 186 -21.43 -4.71 8.10
C LYS A 186 -22.75 -5.42 7.81
N ASP A 187 -22.81 -6.75 8.02
CA ASP A 187 -23.97 -7.60 7.68
C ASP A 187 -25.17 -7.35 8.59
N GLN A 188 -24.91 -6.84 9.79
CA GLN A 188 -25.92 -6.50 10.78
C GLN A 188 -26.38 -5.04 10.63
N GLY A 189 -25.80 -4.30 9.67
CA GLY A 189 -26.05 -2.88 9.47
C GLY A 189 -25.60 -2.00 10.65
N GLN A 190 -24.87 -2.57 11.62
CA GLN A 190 -24.47 -1.90 12.86
C GLN A 190 -23.05 -2.29 13.26
N PRO A 191 -22.28 -1.37 13.87
CA PRO A 191 -20.93 -1.68 14.33
C PRO A 191 -20.96 -2.73 15.44
N VAL A 192 -20.20 -3.82 15.25
CA VAL A 192 -20.05 -4.87 16.29
C VAL A 192 -19.28 -4.34 17.51
N TRP A 193 -18.46 -3.30 17.31
CA TRP A 193 -17.71 -2.63 18.36
C TRP A 193 -18.32 -1.24 18.52
N GLY A 194 -19.02 -1.01 19.63
CA GLY A 194 -19.94 0.12 19.82
C GLY A 194 -19.40 1.49 19.42
N GLY A 195 -20.30 2.43 19.15
CA GLY A 195 -19.97 3.78 18.73
C GLY A 195 -21.13 4.42 17.97
N GLU A 196 -21.10 5.74 17.82
CA GLU A 196 -22.05 6.52 17.02
C GLU A 196 -21.74 6.35 15.52
N ILE A 197 -21.69 5.11 15.03
CA ILE A 197 -21.57 4.87 13.60
C ILE A 197 -23.00 4.82 13.07
N PRO A 198 -23.41 5.75 12.19
CA PRO A 198 -24.68 5.60 11.48
C PRO A 198 -24.67 4.26 10.75
N GLN A 199 -25.84 3.64 10.58
CA GLN A 199 -25.96 2.31 9.97
C GLN A 199 -25.07 2.17 8.75
N PHE A 200 -24.37 1.04 8.64
CA PHE A 200 -23.58 0.75 7.46
C PHE A 200 -24.50 0.73 6.23
N PRO A 201 -24.06 1.29 5.09
CA PRO A 201 -24.83 1.15 3.86
C PRO A 201 -24.87 -0.34 3.47
N GLN A 202 -25.89 -0.75 2.71
CA GLN A 202 -25.99 -2.14 2.24
C GLN A 202 -24.82 -2.55 1.33
N SER A 203 -24.25 -1.58 0.61
CA SER A 203 -23.06 -1.72 -0.22
C SER A 203 -22.32 -0.38 -0.32
N PRO A 204 -21.02 -0.35 -0.61
CA PRO A 204 -20.29 0.89 -0.80
C PRO A 204 -20.86 1.65 -2.02
N PRO A 205 -21.34 2.90 -1.85
CA PRO A 205 -21.87 3.69 -2.96
C PRO A 205 -20.82 3.86 -4.07
N ALA A 206 -21.23 3.65 -5.32
CA ALA A 206 -20.37 3.94 -6.46
C ALA A 206 -20.21 5.45 -6.65
N LEU A 207 -19.07 5.86 -7.20
CA LEU A 207 -18.90 7.23 -7.67
C LEU A 207 -19.89 7.52 -8.80
N THR A 208 -20.46 8.71 -8.80
CA THR A 208 -21.27 9.16 -9.94
C THR A 208 -20.36 9.49 -11.13
N LYS A 209 -20.90 9.43 -12.35
CA LYS A 209 -20.15 9.81 -13.57
C LYS A 209 -19.55 11.22 -13.52
N GLN A 210 -20.22 12.14 -12.81
CA GLN A 210 -19.71 13.51 -12.64
C GLN A 210 -18.49 13.54 -11.72
N GLN A 211 -18.56 12.81 -10.60
CA GLN A 211 -17.45 12.66 -9.66
C GLN A 211 -16.24 11.99 -10.30
N GLU A 212 -16.46 10.94 -11.11
CA GLU A 212 -15.40 10.29 -11.88
C GLU A 212 -14.70 11.26 -12.85
N LYS A 213 -15.48 12.07 -13.58
CA LYS A 213 -14.93 13.10 -14.49
C LYS A 213 -14.11 14.15 -13.74
N LEU A 214 -14.57 14.58 -12.57
CA LEU A 214 -13.85 15.55 -11.73
C LEU A 214 -12.55 14.96 -11.17
N ILE A 215 -12.53 13.69 -10.79
CA ILE A 215 -11.30 13.01 -10.35
C ILE A 215 -10.33 12.90 -11.52
N ALA A 216 -10.81 12.47 -12.69
CA ALA A 216 -10.00 12.30 -13.89
C ALA A 216 -9.36 13.60 -14.41
N SER A 217 -9.97 14.77 -14.12
CA SER A 217 -9.40 16.07 -14.50
C SER A 217 -8.28 16.56 -13.58
N LEU A 218 -8.01 15.88 -12.46
CA LEU A 218 -6.93 16.29 -11.56
C LEU A 218 -5.55 15.96 -12.15
N PRO A 219 -4.57 16.90 -12.08
CA PRO A 219 -3.22 16.72 -12.63
C PRO A 219 -2.36 15.68 -11.89
N GLN A 220 -2.96 14.86 -11.03
CA GLN A 220 -2.33 13.68 -10.42
C GLN A 220 -2.67 12.38 -11.18
N TYR A 221 -3.53 12.44 -12.20
CA TYR A 221 -3.89 11.35 -13.11
C TYR A 221 -3.44 11.56 -14.56
N SER A 222 -2.93 12.75 -14.89
CA SER A 222 -2.34 13.06 -16.19
C SER A 222 -0.83 12.75 -16.18
N ARG A 223 -0.47 11.48 -16.30
CA ARG A 223 0.82 11.06 -16.86
C ARG A 223 0.62 9.81 -17.69
#